data_AF-A0A3D5DNL7-F1
#
_entry.id   AF-A0A3D5DNL7-F1
#
_cell.length_a   1.000
_cell.length_b   1.000
_cell.length_c   1.000
_cell.angle_alpha   90.00
_cell.angle_beta   90.00
_cell.angle_gamma   90.00
#
_symmetry.space_group_name_H-M   'P 1'
#
loop_
_entity.id
_entity.type
_entity.pdbx_description
1 polymer ?
#
loop_
_entity_poly.entity_id
_entity_poly.type
_entity_poly.pdbx_seq_one_letter_code
_entity_poly.pdbx_strand_id
1 'polypeptide(L)'
;MTLGGVAVVSLASYRRCCDRLTTAWPGFLAKREERLAQQRRFGTAAEKVAENIVEDLFTMVLDWRLSEVNNQVGYADLVLTRLGVKHLIVEVKRPGALAWNERSVNLALAQAHRYADEQKVHSIAVSDGIMLYARDHVPGGHRDRVFVHLDQPQAPVDLWWLSTDGIYRTRENPSGARLRLLPPAPDSTPQSGNGAQAGLVHPKYHLPAVCFAYVGSAADPKTWHLPYLLADGTPDLARLPKAIQAILSNYRGAHVSSVPEAAIPEVLVTLARTAHKLGKLPASGPSAARAYVQLQEALDQLDRLAEAFTP
;
A
#
# COMPACT_ATOMS: atom_id res chain seq x y z
N MET A 1 -12.55 -17.85 19.87
CA MET A 1 -11.42 -18.45 19.09
C MET A 1 -10.74 -17.32 18.35
N THR A 2 -9.43 -17.20 18.49
CA THR A 2 -8.62 -16.05 18.07
C THR A 2 -7.20 -16.55 17.81
N LEU A 3 -6.69 -16.35 16.60
CA LEU A 3 -5.34 -16.70 16.17
C LEU A 3 -4.90 -15.73 15.07
N GLY A 4 -3.61 -15.42 15.03
CA GLY A 4 -2.94 -14.85 13.85
C GLY A 4 -2.91 -13.33 13.69
N GLY A 5 -3.65 -12.57 14.51
CA GLY A 5 -3.59 -11.11 14.54
C GLY A 5 -2.32 -10.56 15.18
N VAL A 6 -1.14 -10.81 14.57
CA VAL A 6 0.17 -10.31 15.03
C VAL A 6 0.07 -8.81 15.27
N ALA A 7 0.04 -8.41 16.55
CA ALA A 7 -0.27 -7.04 16.94
C ALA A 7 0.71 -6.10 16.24
N VAL A 8 0.19 -5.16 15.45
CA VAL A 8 0.99 -4.36 14.49
C VAL A 8 2.19 -3.65 15.14
N VAL A 9 2.05 -3.27 16.42
CA VAL A 9 3.12 -2.71 17.28
C VAL A 9 4.37 -3.59 17.41
N SER A 10 4.23 -4.90 17.23
CA SER A 10 5.32 -5.89 17.28
C SER A 10 6.16 -5.93 15.98
N LEU A 11 5.67 -5.37 14.87
CA LEU A 11 6.38 -5.34 13.60
C LEU A 11 7.58 -4.37 13.66
N ALA A 12 8.74 -4.81 13.18
CA ALA A 12 9.92 -3.94 13.09
C ALA A 12 9.70 -2.75 12.12
N SER A 13 8.89 -2.92 11.09
CA SER A 13 8.43 -1.84 10.19
C SER A 13 7.57 -0.80 10.91
N TYR A 14 6.67 -1.23 11.80
CA TYR A 14 5.86 -0.31 12.61
C TYR A 14 6.75 0.52 13.52
N ARG A 15 7.65 -0.12 14.30
CA ARG A 15 8.56 0.61 15.20
C ARG A 15 9.39 1.65 14.45
N ARG A 16 10.12 1.26 13.40
CA ARG A 16 10.90 2.21 12.58
C ARG A 16 10.07 3.37 12.04
N CYS A 17 8.82 3.12 11.66
CA CYS A 17 7.94 4.17 11.18
C CYS A 17 7.43 5.08 12.30
N CYS A 18 7.20 4.56 13.51
CA CYS A 18 6.88 5.35 14.70
C CYS A 18 8.07 6.18 15.19
N ASP A 19 9.28 5.63 15.12
CA ASP A 19 10.54 6.33 15.42
C ASP A 19 10.73 7.50 14.43
N ARG A 20 10.54 7.25 13.13
CA ARG A 20 10.52 8.29 12.08
C ARG A 20 9.40 9.30 12.27
N LEU A 21 8.16 8.87 12.52
CA LEU A 21 7.01 9.73 12.82
C LEU A 21 7.39 10.71 13.93
N THR A 22 7.84 10.19 15.09
CA THR A 22 8.24 10.98 16.26
C THR A 22 9.37 11.97 15.92
N THR A 23 10.33 11.56 15.09
CA THR A 23 11.51 12.37 14.72
C THR A 23 11.19 13.46 13.70
N ALA A 24 10.36 13.17 12.69
CA ALA A 24 10.03 14.08 11.60
C ALA A 24 8.85 15.02 11.91
N TRP A 25 7.96 14.65 12.83
CA TRP A 25 6.73 15.39 13.12
C TRP A 25 6.94 16.86 13.50
N PRO A 26 7.93 17.26 14.33
CA PRO A 26 8.16 18.68 14.62
C PRO A 26 8.52 19.49 13.36
N GLY A 27 9.30 18.91 12.44
CA GLY A 27 9.64 19.54 11.16
C GLY A 27 8.46 19.60 10.20
N PHE A 28 7.60 18.58 10.19
CA PHE A 28 6.33 18.61 9.46
C PHE A 28 5.39 19.70 10.00
N LEU A 29 5.20 19.81 11.32
CA LEU A 29 4.36 20.83 11.94
C LEU A 29 4.85 22.26 11.61
N ALA A 30 6.16 22.50 11.67
CA ALA A 30 6.75 23.79 11.32
C ALA A 30 6.46 24.15 9.84
N LYS A 31 6.77 23.26 8.90
CA LYS A 31 6.54 23.45 7.46
C LYS A 31 5.05 23.59 7.11
N ARG A 32 4.17 22.89 7.84
CA ARG A 32 2.71 23.02 7.73
C ARG A 32 2.26 24.43 8.12
N GLU A 33 2.72 24.97 9.25
CA GLU A 33 2.37 26.35 9.63
C GLU A 33 3.02 27.39 8.71
N GLU A 34 4.21 27.16 8.14
CA GLU A 34 4.78 28.02 7.09
C GLU A 34 3.85 28.11 5.86
N ARG A 35 3.37 26.97 5.35
CA ARG A 35 2.44 26.92 4.21
C ARG A 35 1.11 27.60 4.51
N LEU A 36 0.55 27.41 5.71
CA LEU A 36 -0.66 28.11 6.13
C LEU A 36 -0.41 29.62 6.28
N ALA A 37 0.69 30.03 6.92
CA ALA A 37 1.05 31.42 7.12
C ALA A 37 1.35 32.17 5.81
N GLN A 38 1.98 31.51 4.83
CA GLN A 38 2.22 32.07 3.49
C GLN A 38 0.92 32.58 2.85
N GLN A 39 -0.19 31.87 3.08
CA GLN A 39 -1.44 32.03 2.33
C GLN A 39 -2.53 32.77 3.13
N ARG A 40 -2.48 32.71 4.47
CA ARG A 40 -3.20 33.66 5.35
C ARG A 40 -2.94 35.13 4.97
N ARG A 41 -1.75 35.45 4.41
CA ARG A 41 -1.37 36.79 3.91
C ARG A 41 -2.29 37.36 2.81
N PHE A 42 -3.00 36.51 2.06
CA PHE A 42 -3.91 36.93 0.99
C PHE A 42 -5.39 36.70 1.34
N GLY A 43 -5.72 36.56 2.63
CA GLY A 43 -7.10 36.52 3.13
C GLY A 43 -7.85 35.20 2.96
N THR A 44 -7.37 34.28 2.12
CA THR A 44 -7.93 32.91 1.99
C THR A 44 -6.83 31.95 1.54
N ALA A 45 -6.75 30.77 2.16
CA ALA A 45 -5.83 29.72 1.71
C ALA A 45 -6.42 28.93 0.54
N ALA A 46 -5.63 28.72 -0.52
CA ALA A 46 -6.01 27.94 -1.69
C ALA A 46 -6.06 26.41 -1.41
N GLU A 47 -6.72 25.64 -2.29
CA GLU A 47 -6.76 24.17 -2.23
C GLU A 47 -5.33 23.60 -2.27
N LYS A 48 -4.46 24.19 -3.10
CA LYS A 48 -3.04 23.84 -3.24
C LYS A 48 -2.22 23.94 -1.95
N VAL A 49 -2.69 24.69 -0.95
CA VAL A 49 -2.04 24.76 0.37
C VAL A 49 -2.23 23.44 1.11
N ALA A 50 -3.44 22.88 1.09
CA ALA A 50 -3.73 21.59 1.67
C ALA A 50 -3.06 20.46 0.88
N GLU A 51 -3.07 20.49 -0.46
CA GLU A 51 -2.37 19.49 -1.30
C GLU A 51 -0.90 19.40 -0.92
N ASN A 52 -0.23 20.54 -0.84
CA ASN A 52 1.18 20.65 -0.47
C ASN A 52 1.48 20.19 0.98
N ILE A 53 0.52 20.32 1.91
CA ILE A 53 0.64 19.79 3.29
C ILE A 53 0.50 18.26 3.28
N VAL A 54 -0.39 17.71 2.44
CA VAL A 54 -0.60 16.27 2.29
C VAL A 54 0.60 15.61 1.58
N GLU A 55 1.16 16.26 0.56
CA GLU A 55 2.41 15.84 -0.10
C GLU A 55 3.60 15.81 0.88
N ASP A 56 3.75 16.85 1.72
CA ASP A 56 4.75 16.88 2.79
C ASP A 56 4.54 15.75 3.81
N LEU A 57 3.29 15.47 4.19
CA LEU A 57 2.98 14.38 5.12
C LEU A 57 3.45 13.03 4.56
N PHE A 58 3.11 12.72 3.30
CA PHE A 58 3.50 11.46 2.68
C PHE A 58 5.03 11.35 2.49
N THR A 59 5.69 12.44 2.07
CA THR A 59 7.12 12.42 1.73
C THR A 59 8.06 12.58 2.91
N MET A 60 7.75 13.45 3.89
CA MET A 60 8.62 13.69 5.05
C MET A 60 8.39 12.69 6.19
N VAL A 61 7.17 12.16 6.32
CA VAL A 61 6.76 11.40 7.51
C VAL A 61 6.46 9.93 7.19
N LEU A 62 5.77 9.66 6.08
CA LEU A 62 5.18 8.33 5.79
C LEU A 62 5.96 7.47 4.77
N ASP A 63 7.19 7.88 4.42
CA ASP A 63 8.18 7.10 3.66
C ASP A 63 7.88 6.91 2.17
N TRP A 64 6.97 7.71 1.61
CA TRP A 64 6.71 7.76 0.18
C TRP A 64 7.76 8.64 -0.50
N ARG A 65 8.24 8.25 -1.67
CA ARG A 65 9.10 9.11 -2.51
C ARG A 65 8.23 10.18 -3.16
N LEU A 66 8.81 11.34 -3.52
CA LEU A 66 8.08 12.35 -4.28
C LEU A 66 7.59 11.79 -5.64
N SER A 67 8.34 10.87 -6.26
CA SER A 67 7.94 10.13 -7.46
C SER A 67 6.82 9.10 -7.26
N GLU A 68 6.37 8.89 -6.02
CA GLU A 68 5.28 7.99 -5.64
C GLU A 68 4.02 8.77 -5.20
N VAL A 69 4.09 10.10 -5.16
CA VAL A 69 3.00 11.03 -4.80
C VAL A 69 2.61 11.84 -6.03
N ASN A 70 1.63 11.34 -6.78
CA ASN A 70 1.28 11.90 -8.09
C ASN A 70 0.14 12.91 -7.96
N ASN A 71 0.36 14.12 -8.47
CA ASN A 71 -0.67 15.15 -8.52
C ASN A 71 -1.57 14.96 -9.77
N GLN A 72 -2.88 15.18 -9.65
CA GLN A 72 -3.85 15.28 -10.77
C GLN A 72 -4.00 14.04 -11.68
N VAL A 73 -3.75 12.84 -11.17
CA VAL A 73 -3.88 11.59 -11.94
C VAL A 73 -5.32 11.11 -12.01
N GLY A 74 -5.91 11.11 -13.21
CA GLY A 74 -7.29 10.65 -13.44
C GLY A 74 -8.32 11.47 -12.67
N TYR A 75 -8.18 12.80 -12.73
CA TYR A 75 -9.01 13.81 -12.05
C TYR A 75 -8.99 13.81 -10.51
N ALA A 76 -8.31 12.85 -9.86
CA ALA A 76 -8.05 12.91 -8.43
C ALA A 76 -6.89 13.87 -8.10
N ASP A 77 -7.02 14.65 -7.02
CA ASP A 77 -6.02 15.65 -6.61
C ASP A 77 -4.65 15.02 -6.35
N LEU A 78 -4.62 13.93 -5.59
CA LEU A 78 -3.41 13.15 -5.27
C LEU A 78 -3.66 11.64 -5.39
N VAL A 79 -2.73 10.92 -6.02
CA VAL A 79 -2.74 9.45 -6.13
C VAL A 79 -1.38 8.88 -5.72
N LEU A 80 -1.38 8.00 -4.72
CA LEU A 80 -0.17 7.29 -4.29
C LEU A 80 0.04 6.03 -5.13
N THR A 81 1.19 5.93 -5.78
CA THR A 81 1.60 4.76 -6.58
C THR A 81 2.90 4.17 -6.07
N ARG A 82 3.09 2.87 -6.25
CA ARG A 82 4.37 2.20 -6.00
C ARG A 82 4.50 1.03 -6.97
N LEU A 83 5.61 0.98 -7.71
CA LEU A 83 5.85 -0.07 -8.71
C LEU A 83 4.67 -0.20 -9.70
N GLY A 84 4.13 0.92 -10.17
CA GLY A 84 3.00 1.00 -11.09
C GLY A 84 1.61 0.76 -10.49
N VAL A 85 1.52 0.25 -9.25
CA VAL A 85 0.24 -0.09 -8.59
C VAL A 85 -0.30 1.12 -7.81
N LYS A 86 -1.61 1.37 -7.90
CA LYS A 86 -2.29 2.47 -7.21
C LYS A 86 -2.76 2.01 -5.82
N HIS A 87 -2.33 2.70 -4.77
CA HIS A 87 -2.56 2.29 -3.38
C HIS A 87 -3.53 3.18 -2.62
N LEU A 88 -3.60 4.48 -2.92
CA LEU A 88 -4.49 5.43 -2.24
C LEU A 88 -4.84 6.57 -3.19
N ILE A 89 -6.13 6.94 -3.24
CA ILE A 89 -6.59 8.22 -3.79
C ILE A 89 -6.87 9.18 -2.63
N VAL A 90 -6.43 10.42 -2.74
CA VAL A 90 -6.74 11.48 -1.77
C VAL A 90 -7.40 12.66 -2.48
N GLU A 91 -8.63 12.96 -2.06
CA GLU A 91 -9.34 14.19 -2.40
C GLU A 91 -8.97 15.26 -1.38
N VAL A 92 -8.63 16.46 -1.85
CA VAL A 92 -8.08 17.52 -1.02
C VAL A 92 -8.94 18.78 -1.12
N LYS A 93 -9.20 19.44 0.00
CA LYS A 93 -10.03 20.65 0.06
C LYS A 93 -9.29 21.81 0.73
N ARG A 94 -9.67 23.05 0.41
CA ARG A 94 -9.14 24.28 1.02
C ARG A 94 -9.03 24.16 2.56
N PRO A 95 -7.95 24.66 3.20
CA PRO A 95 -7.76 24.52 4.63
C PRO A 95 -8.94 24.96 5.49
N GLY A 96 -9.43 24.04 6.33
CA GLY A 96 -10.59 24.21 7.18
C GLY A 96 -11.95 24.04 6.50
N ALA A 97 -12.02 23.71 5.20
CA ALA A 97 -13.29 23.53 4.50
C ALA A 97 -14.03 22.22 4.86
N LEU A 98 -13.33 21.21 5.39
CA LEU A 98 -13.98 20.01 5.91
C LEU A 98 -14.53 20.26 7.33
N ALA A 99 -13.85 21.08 8.14
CA ALA A 99 -14.32 21.62 9.42
C ALA A 99 -14.87 20.60 10.43
N TRP A 100 -14.50 19.31 10.31
CA TRP A 100 -15.09 18.19 11.05
C TRP A 100 -16.62 18.06 10.85
N ASN A 101 -17.15 18.67 9.78
CA ASN A 101 -18.54 18.62 9.38
C ASN A 101 -18.82 17.34 8.59
N GLU A 102 -19.63 16.46 9.15
CA GLU A 102 -19.98 15.16 8.56
C GLU A 102 -20.48 15.27 7.11
N ARG A 103 -21.29 16.28 6.77
CA ARG A 103 -21.80 16.48 5.41
C ARG A 103 -20.68 16.87 4.44
N SER A 104 -19.80 17.79 4.82
CA SER A 104 -18.65 18.19 3.99
C SER A 104 -17.69 17.01 3.78
N VAL A 105 -17.41 16.25 4.84
CA VAL A 105 -16.57 15.04 4.80
C VAL A 105 -17.18 13.97 3.91
N ASN A 106 -18.48 13.67 4.06
CA ASN A 106 -19.16 12.67 3.23
C ASN A 106 -19.26 13.08 1.74
N LEU A 107 -19.39 14.37 1.42
CA LEU A 107 -19.35 14.86 0.04
C LEU A 107 -17.97 14.68 -0.60
N ALA A 108 -16.90 15.04 0.11
CA ALA A 108 -15.53 14.82 -0.38
C ALA A 108 -15.21 13.32 -0.53
N LEU A 109 -15.67 12.48 0.40
CA LEU A 109 -15.50 11.02 0.30
C LEU A 109 -16.29 10.41 -0.86
N ALA A 110 -17.46 10.96 -1.20
CA ALA A 110 -18.24 10.55 -2.37
C ALA A 110 -17.59 11.00 -3.69
N GLN A 111 -16.75 12.05 -3.68
CA GLN A 111 -15.93 12.43 -4.82
C GLN A 111 -14.71 11.50 -4.97
N ALA A 112 -13.95 11.29 -3.90
CA ALA A 112 -12.82 10.36 -3.87
C ALA A 112 -13.22 8.92 -4.30
N HIS A 113 -14.41 8.48 -3.89
CA HIS A 113 -14.96 7.16 -4.24
C HIS A 113 -15.20 6.98 -5.75
N ARG A 114 -15.68 8.01 -6.47
CA ARG A 114 -15.88 7.92 -7.94
C ARG A 114 -14.55 7.68 -8.65
N TYR A 115 -13.53 8.48 -8.32
CA TYR A 115 -12.19 8.30 -8.87
C TYR A 115 -11.59 6.95 -8.48
N ALA A 116 -11.90 6.42 -7.29
CA ALA A 116 -11.44 5.11 -6.85
C ALA A 116 -12.13 3.94 -7.58
N ASP A 117 -13.41 4.07 -7.93
CA ASP A 117 -14.12 3.07 -8.75
C ASP A 117 -13.60 3.13 -10.21
N GLU A 118 -13.50 4.33 -10.78
CA GLU A 118 -12.94 4.58 -12.13
C GLU A 118 -11.49 4.09 -12.28
N GLN A 119 -10.68 4.19 -11.21
CA GLN A 119 -9.27 3.78 -11.20
C GLN A 119 -9.01 2.45 -10.47
N LYS A 120 -10.05 1.73 -10.06
CA LYS A 120 -10.02 0.43 -9.34
C LYS A 120 -9.13 0.42 -8.07
N VAL A 121 -9.15 1.51 -7.29
CA VAL A 121 -8.32 1.69 -6.08
C VAL A 121 -9.09 1.33 -4.81
N HIS A 122 -8.53 0.44 -3.98
CA HIS A 122 -9.22 -0.08 -2.78
C HIS A 122 -9.36 0.94 -1.63
N SER A 123 -8.43 1.90 -1.52
CA SER A 123 -8.38 2.86 -0.39
C SER A 123 -8.56 4.29 -0.87
N ILE A 124 -9.34 5.07 -0.12
CA ILE A 124 -9.55 6.51 -0.34
C ILE A 124 -9.29 7.31 0.92
N ALA A 125 -8.95 8.59 0.76
CA ALA A 125 -8.87 9.56 1.84
C ALA A 125 -9.40 10.94 1.43
N VAL A 126 -9.74 11.75 2.44
CA VAL A 126 -10.03 13.18 2.34
C VAL A 126 -9.18 13.97 3.32
N SER A 127 -8.73 15.15 2.91
CA SER A 127 -7.99 16.06 3.78
C SER A 127 -8.23 17.54 3.43
N ASP A 128 -8.06 18.40 4.43
CA ASP A 128 -7.92 19.84 4.25
C ASP A 128 -6.59 20.39 4.82
N GLY A 129 -5.59 19.52 5.02
CA GLY A 129 -4.34 19.90 5.68
C GLY A 129 -4.46 20.24 7.18
N ILE A 130 -5.69 20.23 7.75
CA ILE A 130 -5.94 20.27 9.19
C ILE A 130 -6.36 18.89 9.68
N MET A 131 -7.27 18.23 8.95
CA MET A 131 -7.69 16.85 9.20
C MET A 131 -7.26 15.90 8.07
N LEU A 132 -7.14 14.61 8.40
CA LEU A 132 -6.99 13.53 7.43
C LEU A 132 -7.89 12.35 7.85
N TYR A 133 -8.78 11.93 6.96
CA TYR A 133 -9.65 10.76 7.13
C TYR A 133 -9.46 9.82 5.95
N ALA A 134 -9.19 8.54 6.21
CA ALA A 134 -9.01 7.51 5.21
C ALA A 134 -9.85 6.27 5.51
N ARG A 135 -10.35 5.59 4.47
CA ARG A 135 -11.14 4.36 4.56
C ARG A 135 -10.90 3.44 3.36
N ASP A 136 -11.02 2.14 3.60
CA ASP A 136 -11.10 1.11 2.56
C ASP A 136 -12.53 1.03 2.02
N HIS A 137 -12.69 0.81 0.71
CA HIS A 137 -13.95 0.30 0.15
C HIS A 137 -14.06 -1.21 0.42
N VAL A 138 -15.23 -1.68 0.82
CA VAL A 138 -15.48 -3.11 1.09
C VAL A 138 -16.85 -3.52 0.54
N PRO A 139 -17.08 -4.81 0.20
CA PRO A 139 -18.39 -5.27 -0.24
C PRO A 139 -19.49 -4.87 0.75
N GLY A 140 -20.43 -4.03 0.31
CA GLY A 140 -21.53 -3.51 1.12
C GLY A 140 -21.24 -2.23 1.92
N GLY A 141 -20.08 -1.57 1.77
CA GLY A 141 -19.81 -0.30 2.44
C GLY A 141 -18.35 0.12 2.50
N HIS A 142 -17.92 0.63 3.65
CA HIS A 142 -16.54 1.09 3.88
C HIS A 142 -16.00 0.64 5.24
N ARG A 143 -14.67 0.64 5.38
CA ARG A 143 -13.97 0.34 6.65
C ARG A 143 -12.94 1.44 6.94
N ASP A 144 -13.08 2.09 8.08
CA ASP A 144 -12.21 3.20 8.50
C ASP A 144 -10.75 2.74 8.66
N ARG A 145 -9.81 3.52 8.11
CA ARG A 145 -8.37 3.21 8.08
C ARG A 145 -7.54 4.12 8.98
N VAL A 146 -7.77 5.44 8.92
CA VAL A 146 -7.11 6.48 9.75
C VAL A 146 -8.06 7.66 9.93
N PHE A 147 -8.16 8.24 11.12
CA PHE A 147 -8.82 9.53 11.33
C PHE A 147 -8.01 10.38 12.32
N VAL A 148 -7.40 11.47 11.85
CA VAL A 148 -6.44 12.26 12.66
C VAL A 148 -6.51 13.76 12.40
N HIS A 149 -6.14 14.52 13.42
CA HIS A 149 -5.73 15.91 13.32
C HIS A 149 -4.24 15.99 12.91
N LEU A 150 -3.87 16.94 12.07
CA LEU A 150 -2.49 17.17 11.58
C LEU A 150 -1.75 18.28 12.36
N ASP A 151 -2.33 18.78 13.45
CA ASP A 151 -1.78 19.78 14.37
C ASP A 151 -1.53 19.24 15.79
N GLN A 152 -1.66 17.92 16.01
CA GLN A 152 -1.42 17.31 17.32
C GLN A 152 0.04 17.51 17.77
N PRO A 153 0.32 17.84 19.06
CA PRO A 153 1.70 18.00 19.56
C PRO A 153 2.56 16.73 19.50
N GLN A 154 1.95 15.56 19.37
CA GLN A 154 2.61 14.26 19.21
C GLN A 154 2.18 13.63 17.89
N ALA A 155 3.08 12.88 17.26
CA ALA A 155 2.81 12.24 15.97
C ALA A 155 1.70 11.19 16.09
N PRO A 156 0.58 11.29 15.34
CA PRO A 156 -0.48 10.29 15.39
C PRO A 156 0.00 8.95 14.82
N VAL A 157 0.31 7.98 15.68
CA VAL A 157 0.86 6.66 15.27
C VAL A 157 -0.03 5.90 14.29
N ASP A 158 -1.34 6.19 14.30
CA ASP A 158 -2.32 5.67 13.35
C ASP A 158 -1.99 6.01 11.89
N LEU A 159 -1.25 7.09 11.62
CA LEU A 159 -0.75 7.42 10.28
C LEU A 159 0.09 6.29 9.64
N TRP A 160 0.62 5.35 10.44
CA TRP A 160 1.29 4.15 9.92
C TRP A 160 0.43 3.37 8.91
N TRP A 161 -0.89 3.33 9.08
CA TRP A 161 -1.81 2.64 8.16
C TRP A 161 -1.90 3.28 6.76
N LEU A 162 -1.26 4.43 6.55
CA LEU A 162 -1.07 5.12 5.27
C LEU A 162 0.42 5.20 4.85
N SER A 163 1.34 4.65 5.65
CA SER A 163 2.74 4.51 5.27
C SER A 163 2.92 3.43 4.20
N THR A 164 4.06 3.47 3.50
CA THR A 164 4.47 2.42 2.54
C THR A 164 4.49 1.01 3.13
N ASP A 165 4.57 0.85 4.46
CA ASP A 165 4.52 -0.44 5.16
C ASP A 165 3.15 -0.83 5.72
N GLY A 166 2.17 0.07 5.71
CA GLY A 166 0.82 -0.15 6.28
C GLY A 166 -0.33 -0.08 5.28
N ILE A 167 -0.19 0.66 4.16
CA ILE A 167 -1.29 0.93 3.22
C ILE A 167 -1.93 -0.35 2.65
N TYR A 168 -1.13 -1.33 2.24
CA TYR A 168 -1.61 -2.59 1.66
C TYR A 168 -2.18 -3.58 2.69
N ARG A 169 -2.17 -3.25 4.00
CA ARG A 169 -2.65 -4.13 5.08
C ARG A 169 -4.09 -3.81 5.43
N THR A 170 -4.86 -4.81 5.84
CA THR A 170 -6.23 -4.62 6.34
C THR A 170 -6.18 -4.19 7.80
N ARG A 171 -6.87 -3.08 8.14
CA ARG A 171 -7.05 -2.67 9.53
C ARG A 171 -8.26 -3.38 10.13
N GLU A 172 -8.06 -4.62 10.59
CA GLU A 172 -9.16 -5.47 11.11
C GLU A 172 -9.85 -4.87 12.36
N ASN A 173 -9.08 -4.19 13.22
CA ASN A 173 -9.60 -3.41 14.34
C ASN A 173 -9.39 -1.90 14.12
N PRO A 174 -10.40 -1.17 13.61
CA PRO A 174 -10.37 0.28 13.46
C PRO A 174 -10.73 1.03 14.75
N SER A 175 -10.43 0.48 15.93
CA SER A 175 -10.73 1.10 17.24
C SER A 175 -9.96 2.40 17.54
N GLY A 176 -9.00 2.78 16.68
CA GLY A 176 -8.40 4.12 16.61
C GLY A 176 -8.78 4.93 15.34
N ALA A 177 -9.34 4.30 14.31
CA ALA A 177 -9.76 4.96 13.06
C ALA A 177 -11.23 5.40 13.05
N ARG A 178 -12.05 4.78 13.90
CA ARG A 178 -13.41 5.25 14.22
C ARG A 178 -13.36 6.45 15.17
N LEU A 179 -14.49 7.14 15.31
CA LEU A 179 -14.82 7.71 16.62
C LEU A 179 -14.73 6.59 17.69
N ARG A 180 -13.95 6.82 18.76
CA ARG A 180 -13.56 5.82 19.79
C ARG A 180 -14.75 4.98 20.30
N LEU A 181 -14.57 3.71 20.68
CA LEU A 181 -13.83 3.20 21.86
C LEU A 181 -13.08 1.84 21.63
N LEU A 182 -12.39 1.30 22.66
CA LEU A 182 -11.27 0.34 22.56
C LEU A 182 -11.46 -1.05 23.26
N PRO A 183 -10.85 -2.16 22.72
CA PRO A 183 -10.83 -3.53 23.31
C PRO A 183 -9.41 -4.19 23.41
N PRO A 184 -9.28 -5.46 23.87
CA PRO A 184 -8.05 -6.30 23.71
C PRO A 184 -8.23 -7.69 23.01
N ALA A 185 -7.13 -8.44 22.81
CA ALA A 185 -6.93 -9.54 21.82
C ALA A 185 -6.49 -10.92 22.40
N PRO A 186 -6.11 -11.95 21.58
CA PRO A 186 -4.68 -12.18 21.24
C PRO A 186 -4.31 -12.86 19.87
N ASP A 187 -2.99 -12.95 19.60
CA ASP A 187 -2.21 -13.46 18.42
C ASP A 187 -2.28 -15.02 18.19
N SER A 188 -1.49 -15.79 17.39
CA SER A 188 -0.24 -15.60 16.60
C SER A 188 -0.06 -16.66 15.45
N THR A 189 1.14 -16.77 14.83
CA THR A 189 1.62 -17.70 13.74
C THR A 189 3.15 -18.04 13.95
N PRO A 190 4.09 -18.40 13.01
CA PRO A 190 4.09 -18.79 11.56
C PRO A 190 5.12 -19.91 11.11
N GLN A 191 5.37 -20.05 9.79
CA GLN A 191 6.51 -20.71 9.07
C GLN A 191 6.56 -22.26 8.93
N SER A 192 7.42 -22.89 8.09
CA SER A 192 7.78 -22.72 6.64
C SER A 192 8.90 -23.70 6.19
N GLY A 193 8.98 -24.03 4.88
CA GLY A 193 10.06 -24.80 4.21
C GLY A 193 9.83 -24.89 2.68
N ASN A 194 10.59 -25.61 1.83
CA ASN A 194 12.01 -26.06 1.85
C ASN A 194 12.45 -26.54 0.42
N GLY A 195 13.76 -26.68 0.12
CA GLY A 195 14.31 -27.29 -1.12
C GLY A 195 14.17 -26.46 -2.42
N ALA A 196 14.51 -26.93 -3.63
CA ALA A 196 15.47 -27.95 -4.14
C ALA A 196 15.41 -27.97 -5.72
N GLN A 197 16.34 -28.50 -6.53
CA GLN A 197 17.81 -28.65 -6.42
C GLN A 197 18.51 -27.90 -7.60
N ALA A 198 19.39 -28.47 -8.46
CA ALA A 198 20.33 -27.61 -9.24
C ALA A 198 20.86 -28.04 -10.63
N GLY A 199 20.88 -27.04 -11.54
CA GLY A 199 21.79 -26.81 -12.67
C GLY A 199 21.89 -25.27 -12.90
N LEU A 200 23.05 -24.73 -13.32
CA LEU A 200 23.50 -23.31 -13.23
C LEU A 200 22.56 -22.33 -12.48
N VAL A 201 22.95 -21.96 -11.25
CA VAL A 201 22.01 -21.43 -10.26
C VAL A 201 22.37 -20.08 -9.63
N HIS A 202 21.35 -19.35 -9.19
CA HIS A 202 21.45 -18.13 -8.39
C HIS A 202 22.17 -18.37 -7.05
N PRO A 203 23.23 -17.62 -6.69
CA PRO A 203 24.11 -17.91 -5.53
C PRO A 203 23.42 -18.15 -4.18
N LYS A 204 22.35 -17.41 -3.87
CA LYS A 204 21.59 -17.52 -2.61
C LYS A 204 20.46 -18.57 -2.60
N TYR A 205 19.91 -18.89 -3.76
CA TYR A 205 18.63 -19.62 -3.87
C TYR A 205 18.80 -21.02 -4.48
N HIS A 206 19.95 -21.26 -5.12
CA HIS A 206 20.27 -22.47 -5.85
C HIS A 206 19.19 -22.89 -6.86
N LEU A 207 18.64 -21.92 -7.59
CA LEU A 207 17.69 -22.12 -8.69
C LEU A 207 18.20 -21.45 -9.99
N PRO A 208 17.91 -22.00 -11.19
CA PRO A 208 18.21 -21.35 -12.48
C PRO A 208 17.31 -20.14 -12.78
N ALA A 209 17.67 -19.35 -13.79
CA ALA A 209 17.01 -18.07 -14.13
C ALA A 209 15.50 -18.20 -14.38
N VAL A 210 15.06 -19.29 -15.03
CA VAL A 210 13.65 -19.55 -15.36
C VAL A 210 12.73 -19.67 -14.12
N CYS A 211 13.29 -19.87 -12.92
CA CYS A 211 12.52 -19.97 -11.69
C CYS A 211 12.17 -18.61 -11.06
N PHE A 212 12.57 -17.49 -11.68
CA PHE A 212 12.44 -16.12 -11.17
C PHE A 212 11.46 -15.31 -12.03
N ALA A 213 10.53 -14.59 -11.41
CA ALA A 213 9.50 -13.84 -12.16
C ALA A 213 10.04 -12.57 -12.81
N TYR A 214 11.25 -12.12 -12.44
CA TYR A 214 12.00 -11.09 -13.15
C TYR A 214 13.46 -11.52 -13.33
N VAL A 215 13.98 -11.35 -14.54
CA VAL A 215 15.39 -11.60 -14.92
C VAL A 215 15.85 -10.44 -15.79
N GLY A 216 16.72 -9.57 -15.27
CA GLY A 216 17.28 -8.46 -16.04
C GLY A 216 18.34 -8.91 -17.07
N SER A 217 19.17 -9.88 -16.70
CA SER A 217 20.17 -10.52 -17.57
C SER A 217 20.35 -11.98 -17.17
N ALA A 218 20.12 -12.90 -18.11
CA ALA A 218 20.34 -14.34 -17.89
C ALA A 218 21.81 -14.72 -17.63
N ALA A 219 22.76 -13.79 -17.81
CA ALA A 219 24.18 -13.97 -17.50
C ALA A 219 24.62 -13.40 -16.14
N ASP A 220 23.83 -12.53 -15.50
CA ASP A 220 24.11 -12.02 -14.14
C ASP A 220 22.99 -12.39 -13.16
N PRO A 221 23.19 -13.42 -12.32
CA PRO A 221 22.24 -13.81 -11.29
C PRO A 221 21.86 -12.72 -10.28
N LYS A 222 22.65 -11.65 -10.12
CA LYS A 222 22.27 -10.52 -9.26
C LYS A 222 21.03 -9.79 -9.75
N THR A 223 20.70 -9.92 -11.04
CA THR A 223 19.52 -9.31 -11.69
C THR A 223 18.27 -10.19 -11.65
N TRP A 224 18.34 -11.39 -11.08
CA TRP A 224 17.20 -12.32 -11.00
C TRP A 224 16.46 -12.10 -9.68
N HIS A 225 15.17 -11.81 -9.75
CA HIS A 225 14.36 -11.41 -8.61
C HIS A 225 13.06 -12.21 -8.57
N LEU A 226 12.49 -12.36 -7.36
CA LEU A 226 11.21 -13.04 -7.14
C LEU A 226 11.23 -14.53 -7.56
N PRO A 227 12.05 -15.39 -6.93
CA PRO A 227 11.99 -16.84 -7.18
C PRO A 227 10.60 -17.37 -6.81
N TYR A 228 9.97 -18.15 -7.70
CA TYR A 228 8.60 -18.64 -7.55
C TYR A 228 8.36 -20.06 -8.08
N LEU A 229 9.32 -20.64 -8.83
CA LEU A 229 9.34 -22.07 -9.19
C LEU A 229 10.38 -22.84 -8.36
N LEU A 230 10.24 -24.15 -8.30
CA LEU A 230 11.27 -25.11 -7.92
C LEU A 230 12.22 -25.36 -9.11
N ALA A 231 13.32 -26.09 -8.89
CA ALA A 231 14.36 -26.28 -9.91
C ALA A 231 13.94 -27.18 -11.09
N ASP A 232 12.86 -27.94 -10.91
CA ASP A 232 12.21 -28.75 -11.96
C ASP A 232 11.21 -27.94 -12.81
N GLY A 233 11.06 -26.64 -12.53
CA GLY A 233 10.10 -25.75 -13.20
C GLY A 233 8.67 -25.84 -12.65
N THR A 234 8.41 -26.68 -11.64
CA THR A 234 7.08 -26.72 -10.98
C THR A 234 6.88 -25.52 -10.06
N PRO A 235 5.65 -25.05 -9.81
CA PRO A 235 5.43 -23.90 -8.94
C PRO A 235 5.80 -24.15 -7.47
N ASP A 236 6.69 -23.34 -6.91
CA ASP A 236 7.01 -23.39 -5.48
C ASP A 236 5.86 -22.72 -4.70
N LEU A 237 4.95 -23.56 -4.17
CA LEU A 237 3.79 -23.14 -3.38
C LEU A 237 4.16 -22.30 -2.15
N ALA A 238 5.39 -22.41 -1.65
CA ALA A 238 5.89 -21.65 -0.52
C ALA A 238 6.57 -20.34 -0.94
N ARG A 239 7.10 -20.19 -2.17
CA ARG A 239 7.73 -18.96 -2.68
C ARG A 239 6.81 -18.11 -3.55
N LEU A 240 5.94 -18.69 -4.38
CA LEU A 240 4.98 -17.96 -5.22
C LEU A 240 4.21 -16.85 -4.46
N PRO A 241 3.53 -17.12 -3.31
CA PRO A 241 2.85 -16.05 -2.58
C PRO A 241 3.82 -15.02 -1.99
N LYS A 242 5.09 -15.36 -1.74
CA LYS A 242 6.13 -14.44 -1.25
C LYS A 242 6.69 -13.55 -2.38
N ALA A 243 6.80 -14.08 -3.60
CA ALA A 243 7.17 -13.33 -4.80
C ALA A 243 6.11 -12.26 -5.11
N ILE A 244 4.83 -12.64 -5.09
CA ILE A 244 3.69 -11.74 -5.22
C ILE A 244 3.70 -10.67 -4.10
N GLN A 245 3.84 -11.11 -2.84
CA GLN A 245 3.92 -10.22 -1.68
C GLN A 245 5.08 -9.20 -1.79
N ALA A 246 6.24 -9.60 -2.32
CA ALA A 246 7.42 -8.72 -2.41
C ALA A 246 7.24 -7.55 -3.38
N ILE A 247 6.36 -7.67 -4.38
CA ILE A 247 6.00 -6.58 -5.31
C ILE A 247 4.83 -5.75 -4.79
N LEU A 248 3.74 -6.39 -4.35
CA LEU A 248 2.50 -5.70 -3.98
C LEU A 248 2.48 -5.16 -2.54
N SER A 249 3.57 -5.37 -1.78
CA SER A 249 3.67 -4.99 -0.38
C SER A 249 5.13 -4.93 0.11
N ASN A 250 5.46 -5.56 1.25
CA ASN A 250 6.84 -5.81 1.66
C ASN A 250 7.06 -7.30 1.93
N TYR A 251 8.30 -7.79 1.73
CA TYR A 251 8.72 -9.11 2.19
C TYR A 251 9.64 -8.95 3.41
N ARG A 252 9.19 -9.45 4.57
CA ARG A 252 9.90 -9.37 5.87
C ARG A 252 10.34 -7.95 6.28
N GLY A 253 9.61 -6.91 5.89
CA GLY A 253 9.99 -5.53 6.21
C GLY A 253 11.00 -4.89 5.25
N ALA A 254 11.20 -5.48 4.07
CA ALA A 254 11.97 -4.93 2.96
C ALA A 254 11.11 -4.83 1.68
N HIS A 255 11.33 -3.78 0.90
CA HIS A 255 10.65 -3.50 -0.37
C HIS A 255 11.54 -3.88 -1.56
N VAL A 256 10.94 -4.27 -2.68
CA VAL A 256 11.67 -4.44 -3.94
C VAL A 256 11.93 -3.06 -4.55
N SER A 257 13.20 -2.78 -4.86
CA SER A 257 13.66 -1.52 -5.45
C SER A 257 14.50 -1.69 -6.71
N SER A 258 14.79 -2.94 -7.10
CA SER A 258 15.71 -3.31 -8.19
C SER A 258 15.02 -3.94 -9.40
N VAL A 259 13.70 -4.20 -9.32
CA VAL A 259 12.87 -4.49 -10.51
C VAL A 259 12.41 -3.15 -11.10
N PRO A 260 12.67 -2.85 -12.38
CA PRO A 260 12.19 -1.63 -13.03
C PRO A 260 10.66 -1.58 -13.07
N GLU A 261 10.09 -0.41 -12.83
CA GLU A 261 8.63 -0.20 -12.78
C GLU A 261 7.92 -0.62 -14.08
N ALA A 262 8.53 -0.35 -15.24
CA ALA A 262 8.02 -0.77 -16.55
C ALA A 262 7.95 -2.29 -16.74
N ALA A 263 8.67 -3.10 -15.95
CA ALA A 263 8.60 -4.56 -16.01
C ALA A 263 7.51 -5.15 -15.11
N ILE A 264 6.97 -4.39 -14.16
CA ILE A 264 6.03 -4.89 -13.14
C ILE A 264 4.76 -5.51 -13.75
N PRO A 265 4.13 -4.95 -14.80
CA PRO A 265 2.96 -5.57 -15.43
C PRO A 265 3.22 -7.00 -15.92
N GLU A 266 4.35 -7.26 -16.60
CA GLU A 266 4.73 -8.61 -17.06
C GLU A 266 5.05 -9.56 -15.91
N VAL A 267 5.70 -9.05 -14.85
CA VAL A 267 6.00 -9.81 -13.62
C VAL A 267 4.70 -10.27 -12.94
N LEU A 268 3.70 -9.39 -12.86
CA LEU A 268 2.39 -9.71 -12.29
C LEU A 268 1.64 -10.73 -13.16
N VAL A 269 1.59 -10.56 -14.48
CA VAL A 269 0.97 -11.55 -15.41
C VAL A 269 1.66 -12.92 -15.31
N THR A 270 2.99 -12.96 -15.21
CA THR A 270 3.78 -14.19 -15.05
C THR A 270 3.44 -14.94 -13.76
N LEU A 271 3.38 -14.23 -12.64
CA LEU A 271 2.97 -14.79 -11.34
C LEU A 271 1.49 -15.24 -11.36
N ALA A 272 0.63 -14.51 -12.09
CA ALA A 272 -0.80 -14.79 -12.17
C ALA A 272 -1.15 -15.98 -13.05
N ARG A 273 -0.54 -16.15 -14.23
CA ARG A 273 -0.66 -17.39 -15.03
C ARG A 273 -0.25 -18.61 -14.22
N THR A 274 0.76 -18.47 -13.38
CA THR A 274 1.21 -19.55 -12.47
C THR A 274 0.21 -19.81 -11.34
N ALA A 275 -0.34 -18.76 -10.73
CA ALA A 275 -1.40 -18.88 -9.73
C ALA A 275 -2.70 -19.49 -10.31
N HIS A 276 -3.06 -19.16 -11.55
CA HIS A 276 -4.20 -19.74 -12.25
C HIS A 276 -3.98 -21.24 -12.54
N LYS A 277 -2.81 -21.64 -13.05
CA LYS A 277 -2.42 -23.05 -13.26
C LYS A 277 -2.43 -23.89 -11.97
N LEU A 278 -2.43 -23.25 -10.78
CA LEU A 278 -2.58 -23.88 -9.46
C LEU A 278 -4.01 -23.81 -8.86
N GLY A 279 -4.99 -23.31 -9.61
CA GLY A 279 -6.35 -23.05 -9.10
C GLY A 279 -6.39 -22.04 -7.97
N LYS A 280 -5.50 -21.03 -7.98
CA LYS A 280 -5.46 -19.90 -7.02
C LYS A 280 -5.96 -18.58 -7.60
N LEU A 281 -6.13 -18.52 -8.93
CA LEU A 281 -6.87 -17.47 -9.63
C LEU A 281 -7.99 -18.12 -10.48
N PRO A 282 -9.21 -17.54 -10.52
CA PRO A 282 -9.64 -16.34 -9.78
C PRO A 282 -9.66 -16.55 -8.25
N ALA A 283 -9.27 -15.53 -7.50
CA ALA A 283 -9.09 -15.54 -6.04
C ALA A 283 -10.45 -15.36 -5.32
N SER A 284 -11.39 -16.25 -5.58
CA SER A 284 -12.77 -16.17 -5.08
C SER A 284 -12.96 -16.86 -3.72
N GLY A 285 -13.72 -16.23 -2.83
CA GLY A 285 -14.16 -16.81 -1.56
C GLY A 285 -13.29 -16.44 -0.33
N PRO A 286 -13.83 -16.64 0.89
CA PRO A 286 -13.23 -16.12 2.13
C PRO A 286 -11.92 -16.81 2.56
N SER A 287 -11.57 -17.94 1.94
CA SER A 287 -10.32 -18.67 2.17
C SER A 287 -9.20 -18.34 1.17
N ALA A 288 -9.45 -17.43 0.21
CA ALA A 288 -8.44 -17.00 -0.75
C ALA A 288 -7.27 -16.29 -0.04
N ALA A 289 -6.05 -16.79 -0.21
CA ALA A 289 -4.88 -16.21 0.45
C ALA A 289 -4.60 -14.80 -0.09
N ARG A 290 -4.42 -13.84 0.82
CA ARG A 290 -4.32 -12.38 0.55
C ARG A 290 -3.48 -12.02 -0.69
N ALA A 291 -2.31 -12.65 -0.86
CA ALA A 291 -1.42 -12.39 -1.99
C ALA A 291 -2.11 -12.59 -3.36
N TYR A 292 -2.94 -13.63 -3.52
CA TYR A 292 -3.66 -13.88 -4.78
C TYR A 292 -4.82 -12.91 -4.99
N VAL A 293 -5.47 -12.45 -3.92
CA VAL A 293 -6.49 -11.39 -3.98
C VAL A 293 -5.84 -10.08 -4.46
N GLN A 294 -4.75 -9.68 -3.82
CA GLN A 294 -4.00 -8.47 -4.20
C GLN A 294 -3.43 -8.54 -5.63
N LEU A 295 -3.04 -9.73 -6.09
CA LEU A 295 -2.61 -9.94 -7.48
C LEU A 295 -3.75 -9.78 -8.49
N GLN A 296 -4.95 -10.24 -8.14
CA GLN A 296 -6.14 -10.03 -8.96
C GLN A 296 -6.53 -8.55 -9.01
N GLU A 297 -6.54 -7.87 -7.86
CA GLU A 297 -6.81 -6.43 -7.74
C GLU A 297 -5.81 -5.60 -8.56
N ALA A 298 -4.51 -5.90 -8.46
CA ALA A 298 -3.45 -5.18 -9.18
C ALA A 298 -3.47 -5.43 -10.70
N LEU A 299 -3.85 -6.64 -11.15
CA LEU A 299 -3.99 -6.91 -12.59
C LEU A 299 -5.29 -6.35 -13.18
N ASP A 300 -6.35 -6.20 -12.37
CA ASP A 300 -7.56 -5.51 -12.78
C ASP A 300 -7.30 -3.99 -12.89
N GLN A 301 -6.56 -3.37 -11.95
CA GLN A 301 -6.08 -1.98 -12.06
C GLN A 301 -5.28 -1.68 -13.35
N LEU A 302 -4.62 -2.69 -13.91
CA LEU A 302 -3.82 -2.58 -15.13
C LEU A 302 -4.60 -3.00 -16.40
N ASP A 303 -5.85 -3.43 -16.27
CA ASP A 303 -6.67 -4.07 -17.32
C ASP A 303 -6.03 -5.32 -17.96
N ARG A 304 -5.09 -5.97 -17.27
CA ARG A 304 -4.34 -7.17 -17.72
C ARG A 304 -4.83 -8.49 -17.11
N LEU A 305 -5.88 -8.48 -16.28
CA LEU A 305 -6.36 -9.68 -15.58
C LEU A 305 -6.74 -10.83 -16.54
N ALA A 306 -7.27 -10.53 -17.73
CA ALA A 306 -7.60 -11.54 -18.74
C ALA A 306 -6.39 -12.37 -19.21
N GLU A 307 -5.18 -11.79 -19.19
CA GLU A 307 -3.96 -12.47 -19.59
C GLU A 307 -3.51 -13.56 -18.63
N ALA A 308 -3.97 -13.54 -17.37
CA ALA A 308 -3.73 -14.61 -16.39
C ALA A 308 -4.50 -15.90 -16.72
N PHE A 309 -5.59 -15.78 -17.49
CA PHE A 309 -6.47 -16.87 -17.92
C PHE A 309 -6.22 -17.31 -19.37
N THR A 310 -5.32 -16.61 -20.07
CA THR A 310 -4.86 -16.99 -21.41
C THR A 310 -3.72 -18.03 -21.29
N PRO A 311 -3.75 -19.16 -22.01
CA PRO A 311 -2.88 -20.32 -21.78
C PRO A 311 -1.37 -20.08 -21.97
#